data_AF-A0A6I5RKS9-F1
#
_entry.id   AF-A0A6I5RKS9-F1
#
_cell.length_a   1.000
_cell.length_b   1.000
_cell.length_c   1.000
_cell.angle_alpha   90.00
_cell.angle_beta   90.00
_cell.angle_gamma   90.00
#
_symmetry.space_group_name_H-M   'P 1'
#
loop_
_entity.id
_entity.type
_entity.pdbx_description
1 polymer ?
#
loop_
_entity_poly.entity_id
_entity_poly.type
_entity_poly.pdbx_seq_one_letter_code
_entity_poly.pdbx_strand_id
1 'polypeptide(L)'
;MDSSEAWLVLAIGNSRLHWAMFNGEALQQAWNTPYLSRLAIAYLCQRDRQDAPPPELHYFPYDDIAHLPLWLASVVPQQTTLWENHPNHRRIALNNIPIQGLYPSLGIDRALTLWGAIQQLGNPVLVIDAGTALTFTAADDQRHLVGGAILPGVLLQIRALVEGTAALPLAALPKGAALAR
;
A
#
# COMPACT_ATOMS: atom_id res chain seq x y z
N MET A 1 -15.91 17.59 -2.54
CA MET A 1 -15.84 16.84 -1.28
C MET A 1 -15.92 17.87 -0.18
N ASP A 2 -16.84 17.71 0.78
CA ASP A 2 -16.91 18.60 1.94
C ASP A 2 -15.58 18.48 2.71
N SER A 3 -14.94 19.61 2.98
CA SER A 3 -13.54 19.70 3.42
C SER A 3 -13.30 19.26 4.88
N SER A 4 -14.19 18.46 5.47
CA SER A 4 -14.15 18.07 6.89
C SER A 4 -14.59 16.63 7.18
N GLU A 5 -14.75 15.78 6.16
CA GLU A 5 -15.13 14.38 6.37
C GLU A 5 -13.89 13.48 6.49
N ALA A 6 -13.87 12.62 7.51
CA ALA A 6 -12.81 11.64 7.70
C ALA A 6 -12.99 10.45 6.75
N TRP A 7 -11.88 9.93 6.22
CA TRP A 7 -11.91 8.77 5.31
C TRP A 7 -10.62 7.97 5.39
N LEU A 8 -10.73 6.70 4.99
CA LEU A 8 -9.65 5.72 5.07
C LEU A 8 -9.12 5.34 3.69
N VAL A 9 -7.82 5.09 3.65
CA VAL A 9 -7.14 4.38 2.58
C VAL A 9 -6.63 3.05 3.13
N LEU A 10 -6.84 2.00 2.35
CA LEU A 10 -6.20 0.70 2.53
C LEU A 10 -5.49 0.31 1.22
N ALA A 11 -4.16 0.34 1.27
CA ALA A 11 -3.31 -0.21 0.23
C ALA A 11 -2.88 -1.65 0.61
N ILE A 12 -3.35 -2.62 -0.15
CA ILE A 12 -3.13 -4.06 0.07
C ILE A 12 -1.90 -4.50 -0.75
N GLY A 13 -0.76 -4.58 -0.07
CA GLY A 13 0.50 -5.07 -0.65
C GLY A 13 0.69 -6.56 -0.40
N ASN A 14 1.70 -7.17 -1.04
CA ASN A 14 1.98 -8.62 -0.96
C ASN A 14 2.36 -9.13 0.43
N SER A 15 2.84 -8.26 1.33
CA SER A 15 3.38 -8.67 2.63
C SER A 15 2.60 -8.12 3.81
N ARG A 16 1.89 -7.02 3.64
CA ARG A 16 1.17 -6.33 4.71
C ARG A 16 0.10 -5.40 4.15
N LEU A 17 -0.77 -4.92 5.03
CA LEU A 17 -1.75 -3.89 4.76
C LEU A 17 -1.17 -2.53 5.18
N HIS A 18 -1.29 -1.54 4.30
CA HIS A 18 -0.91 -0.16 4.56
C HIS A 18 -2.17 0.67 4.70
N TRP A 19 -2.29 1.36 5.82
CA TRP A 19 -3.45 2.14 6.19
C TRP A 19 -3.10 3.61 6.27
N ALA A 20 -4.06 4.46 5.92
CA ALA A 20 -4.00 5.88 6.21
C ALA A 20 -5.38 6.45 6.51
N MET A 21 -5.45 7.31 7.52
CA MET A 21 -6.62 8.11 7.88
C MET A 21 -6.40 9.54 7.42
N PHE A 22 -7.39 10.10 6.73
CA PHE A 22 -7.39 11.47 6.26
C PHE A 22 -8.59 12.21 6.83
N ASN A 23 -8.43 13.52 7.01
CA ASN A 23 -9.53 14.45 7.19
C ASN A 23 -9.42 15.52 6.09
N GLY A 24 -10.37 15.53 5.15
CA GLY A 24 -10.20 16.27 3.90
C GLY A 24 -8.94 15.78 3.15
N GLU A 25 -8.00 16.68 2.88
CA GLU A 25 -6.72 16.37 2.22
C GLU A 25 -5.57 16.10 3.22
N ALA A 26 -5.80 16.33 4.52
CA ALA A 26 -4.76 16.23 5.53
C ALA A 26 -4.62 14.79 6.05
N LEU A 27 -3.45 14.19 5.84
CA LEU A 27 -3.07 12.93 6.46
C LEU A 27 -3.04 13.09 7.99
N GLN A 28 -3.87 12.32 8.69
CA GLN A 28 -3.90 12.28 10.15
C GLN A 28 -2.91 11.26 10.70
N GLN A 29 -2.97 10.04 10.16
CA GLN A 29 -2.13 8.94 10.59
C GLN A 29 -1.98 7.92 9.48
N ALA A 30 -0.79 7.32 9.37
CA ALA A 30 -0.55 6.13 8.57
C ALA A 30 0.00 5.02 9.47
N TRP A 31 -0.40 3.78 9.23
CA TRP A 31 0.07 2.62 9.98
C TRP A 31 0.04 1.37 9.11
N ASN A 32 0.67 0.30 9.62
CA ASN A 32 0.73 -0.98 8.94
C ASN A 32 0.10 -2.06 9.82
N THR A 33 -0.56 -3.03 9.20
CA THR A 33 -0.96 -4.27 9.87
C THR A 33 -0.51 -5.48 9.03
N PRO A 34 -0.27 -6.65 9.65
CA PRO A 34 -0.32 -7.90 8.91
C PRO A 34 -1.68 -8.07 8.20
N TYR A 35 -1.80 -9.09 7.36
CA TYR A 35 -3.12 -9.51 6.89
C TYR A 35 -4.01 -9.87 8.09
N LEU A 36 -5.24 -9.39 8.04
CA LEU A 36 -6.24 -9.61 9.08
C LEU A 36 -7.08 -10.84 8.74
N SER A 37 -7.51 -11.55 9.77
CA SER A 37 -8.45 -12.66 9.65
C SER A 37 -9.81 -12.18 9.17
N ARG A 38 -10.62 -13.09 8.60
CA ARG A 38 -12.00 -12.78 8.22
C ARG A 38 -12.83 -12.27 9.41
N LEU A 39 -12.57 -12.76 10.62
CA LEU A 39 -13.27 -12.31 11.82
C LEU A 39 -12.91 -10.87 12.17
N ALA A 40 -11.63 -10.48 12.11
CA ALA A 40 -11.23 -9.10 12.34
C ALA A 40 -11.73 -8.15 11.26
N ILE A 41 -11.72 -8.56 9.99
CA ILE A 41 -12.28 -7.74 8.91
C ILE A 41 -13.79 -7.57 9.10
N ALA A 42 -14.52 -8.66 9.39
CA ALA A 42 -15.94 -8.60 9.68
C ALA A 42 -16.24 -7.71 10.89
N TYR A 43 -15.42 -7.81 11.95
CA TYR A 43 -15.48 -6.93 13.10
C TYR A 43 -15.34 -5.47 12.64
N LEU A 44 -14.26 -5.12 11.94
CA LEU A 44 -14.02 -3.75 11.44
C LEU A 44 -15.12 -3.20 10.52
N CYS A 45 -15.85 -4.06 9.80
CA CYS A 45 -16.94 -3.65 8.90
C CYS A 45 -18.31 -3.48 9.59
N GLN A 46 -18.44 -3.86 10.87
CA GLN A 46 -19.71 -3.78 11.60
C GLN A 46 -19.81 -2.49 12.42
N ARG A 47 -21.02 -1.93 12.49
CA ARG A 47 -21.37 -0.80 13.37
C ARG A 47 -21.90 -1.30 14.71
N ASP A 48 -21.83 -0.45 15.74
CA ASP A 48 -22.47 -0.66 17.06
C ASP A 48 -22.17 -2.03 17.68
N ARG A 49 -20.88 -2.38 17.72
CA ARG A 49 -20.38 -3.69 18.17
C ARG A 49 -20.55 -3.86 19.68
N GLN A 50 -21.04 -5.02 20.09
CA GLN A 50 -21.10 -5.42 21.51
C GLN A 50 -20.02 -6.44 21.88
N ASP A 51 -19.46 -7.12 20.88
CA ASP A 51 -18.40 -8.10 21.06
C ASP A 51 -17.04 -7.44 21.28
N ALA A 52 -16.17 -8.11 22.04
CA ALA A 52 -14.79 -7.70 22.22
C ALA A 52 -14.00 -7.81 20.89
N PRO A 53 -13.06 -6.89 20.62
CA PRO A 53 -12.24 -6.94 19.41
C PRO A 53 -11.38 -8.21 19.39
N PRO A 54 -11.20 -8.85 18.22
CA PRO A 54 -10.22 -9.91 18.05
C PRO A 54 -8.82 -9.49 18.50
N PRO A 55 -8.01 -10.39 19.10
CA PRO A 55 -6.69 -10.05 19.66
C PRO A 55 -5.73 -9.37 18.67
N GLU A 56 -5.83 -9.69 17.38
CA GLU A 56 -5.01 -9.10 16.32
C GLU A 56 -5.31 -7.61 16.06
N LEU A 57 -6.45 -7.09 16.54
CA LEU A 57 -6.80 -5.67 16.46
C LEU A 57 -6.36 -4.87 17.69
N HIS A 58 -5.67 -5.47 18.65
CA HIS A 58 -5.29 -4.80 19.90
C HIS A 58 -4.49 -3.49 19.69
N TYR A 59 -3.72 -3.41 18.61
CA TYR A 59 -2.94 -2.22 18.25
C TYR A 59 -3.54 -1.43 17.09
N PHE A 60 -4.76 -1.75 16.67
CA PHE A 60 -5.44 -1.00 15.62
C PHE A 60 -5.91 0.35 16.21
N PRO A 61 -5.56 1.49 15.60
CA PRO A 61 -5.70 2.81 16.25
C PRO A 61 -7.14 3.33 16.34
N TYR A 62 -8.11 2.67 15.70
CA TYR A 62 -9.48 3.14 15.60
C TYR A 62 -10.49 2.01 15.88
N ASP A 63 -11.39 2.23 16.83
CA ASP A 63 -12.38 1.24 17.23
C ASP A 63 -13.55 1.14 16.24
N ASP A 64 -14.02 2.26 15.68
CA ASP A 64 -15.08 2.29 14.68
C ASP A 64 -14.62 2.96 13.39
N ILE A 65 -14.53 2.14 12.33
CA ILE A 65 -14.22 2.58 10.97
C ILE A 65 -15.33 2.23 9.98
N ALA A 66 -16.38 1.52 10.42
CA ALA A 66 -17.36 0.92 9.52
C ALA A 66 -18.20 1.98 8.77
N HIS A 67 -18.36 3.16 9.39
CA HIS A 67 -19.09 4.27 8.80
C HIS A 67 -18.23 5.09 7.82
N LEU A 68 -16.91 4.99 7.88
CA LEU A 68 -16.00 5.82 7.09
C LEU A 68 -15.94 5.35 5.62
N PRO A 69 -15.84 6.28 4.64
CA PRO A 69 -15.47 5.91 3.29
C PRO A 69 -14.11 5.21 3.26
N LEU A 70 -14.02 4.05 2.60
CA LEU A 70 -12.80 3.25 2.51
C LEU A 70 -12.32 3.15 1.06
N TRP A 71 -11.20 3.77 0.73
CA TRP A 71 -10.56 3.65 -0.59
C TRP A 71 -9.57 2.49 -0.61
N LEU A 72 -9.75 1.58 -1.56
CA LEU A 72 -8.96 0.36 -1.71
C LEU A 72 -8.04 0.45 -2.93
N ALA A 73 -6.75 0.26 -2.72
CA ALA A 73 -5.79 -0.02 -3.79
C ALA A 73 -5.15 -1.39 -3.48
N SER A 74 -5.10 -2.31 -4.45
CA SER A 74 -4.62 -3.67 -4.16
C SER A 74 -3.92 -4.32 -5.34
N VAL A 75 -2.83 -5.03 -5.02
CA VAL A 75 -2.14 -5.97 -5.91
C VAL A 75 -2.37 -7.43 -5.52
N VAL A 76 -3.23 -7.71 -4.52
CA VAL A 76 -3.47 -9.05 -3.96
C VAL A 76 -4.96 -9.39 -4.01
N PRO A 77 -5.47 -10.01 -5.10
CA PRO A 77 -6.90 -10.23 -5.31
C PRO A 77 -7.62 -10.96 -4.17
N GLN A 78 -6.99 -12.01 -3.63
CA GLN A 78 -7.56 -12.82 -2.53
C GLN A 78 -7.79 -12.01 -1.25
N GLN A 79 -6.94 -11.01 -0.99
CA GLN A 79 -7.11 -10.10 0.13
C GLN A 79 -8.16 -9.03 -0.19
N THR A 80 -8.17 -8.49 -1.41
CA THR A 80 -9.16 -7.49 -1.86
C THR A 80 -10.59 -7.95 -1.60
N THR A 81 -10.92 -9.19 -1.98
CA THR A 81 -12.29 -9.73 -1.84
C THR A 81 -12.78 -9.77 -0.39
N LEU A 82 -11.88 -9.81 0.60
CA LEU A 82 -12.29 -9.76 2.01
C LEU A 82 -12.83 -8.38 2.40
N TRP A 83 -12.33 -7.33 1.78
CA TRP A 83 -12.65 -5.93 2.06
C TRP A 83 -13.79 -5.37 1.21
N GLU A 84 -14.18 -6.06 0.14
CA GLU A 84 -15.32 -5.70 -0.71
C GLU A 84 -16.67 -5.79 0.04
N ASN A 85 -16.72 -6.47 1.20
CA ASN A 85 -17.89 -6.47 2.08
C ASN A 85 -18.03 -5.19 2.93
N HIS A 86 -17.02 -4.32 2.95
CA HIS A 86 -17.11 -3.06 3.68
C HIS A 86 -18.17 -2.15 3.02
N PRO A 87 -19.15 -1.63 3.78
CA PRO A 87 -20.35 -0.99 3.21
C PRO A 87 -20.04 0.24 2.35
N ASN A 88 -18.99 0.98 2.70
CA ASN A 88 -18.59 2.22 2.04
C ASN A 88 -17.27 2.11 1.25
N HIS A 89 -16.93 0.92 0.72
CA HIS A 89 -15.68 0.74 -0.02
C HIS A 89 -15.73 1.35 -1.44
N ARG A 90 -14.57 1.84 -1.90
CA ARG A 90 -14.34 2.34 -3.25
C ARG A 90 -13.01 1.82 -3.75
N ARG A 91 -13.01 1.09 -4.86
CA ARG A 91 -11.77 0.57 -5.44
C ARG A 91 -11.14 1.59 -6.39
N ILE A 92 -9.84 1.81 -6.22
CA ILE A 92 -9.01 2.53 -7.18
C ILE A 92 -8.49 1.53 -8.19
N ALA A 93 -8.79 1.76 -9.45
CA ALA A 93 -8.32 0.98 -10.60
C ALA A 93 -7.35 1.81 -11.45
N LEU A 94 -6.58 1.15 -12.31
CA LEU A 94 -5.56 1.81 -13.16
C LEU A 94 -6.17 2.90 -14.06
N ASN A 95 -7.40 2.69 -14.55
CA ASN A 95 -8.10 3.67 -15.38
C ASN A 95 -8.54 4.94 -14.62
N ASN A 96 -8.41 4.96 -13.29
CA ASN A 96 -8.61 6.16 -12.49
C ASN A 96 -7.34 7.02 -12.38
N ILE A 97 -6.18 6.48 -12.79
CA ILE A 97 -4.90 7.15 -12.66
C ILE A 97 -4.62 7.95 -13.94
N PRO A 98 -4.42 9.29 -13.85
CA PRO A 98 -4.25 10.16 -15.02
C PRO A 98 -2.82 10.11 -15.58
N ILE A 99 -2.37 8.92 -15.95
CA ILE A 99 -1.10 8.63 -16.62
C ILE A 99 -1.41 7.89 -17.93
N GLN A 100 -0.75 8.28 -19.02
CA GLN A 100 -0.94 7.64 -20.33
C GLN A 100 -0.09 6.38 -20.44
N GLY A 101 -0.51 5.41 -21.27
CA GLY A 101 0.29 4.21 -21.54
C GLY A 101 0.30 3.16 -20.42
N LEU A 102 -0.57 3.29 -19.40
CA LEU A 102 -0.75 2.24 -18.40
C LEU A 102 -1.29 0.96 -19.06
N TYR A 103 -0.71 -0.18 -18.71
CA TYR A 103 -1.12 -1.49 -19.22
C TYR A 103 -1.74 -2.37 -18.13
N PRO A 104 -2.61 -3.34 -18.46
CA PRO A 104 -3.44 -4.05 -17.46
C PRO A 104 -2.67 -4.81 -16.37
N SER A 105 -1.44 -5.26 -16.65
CA SER A 105 -0.60 -5.98 -15.68
C SER A 105 0.28 -5.07 -14.82
N LEU A 106 0.20 -3.75 -14.97
CA LEU A 106 0.90 -2.82 -14.08
C LEU A 106 0.26 -2.85 -12.69
N GLY A 107 1.09 -2.96 -11.64
CA GLY A 107 0.61 -2.85 -10.26
C GLY A 107 0.00 -1.47 -10.00
N ILE A 108 -1.17 -1.44 -9.35
CA ILE A 108 -1.85 -0.19 -8.97
C ILE A 108 -1.01 0.63 -7.99
N ASP A 109 -0.23 -0.04 -7.14
CA ASP A 109 0.76 0.56 -6.26
C ASP A 109 1.80 1.36 -7.06
N ARG A 110 2.40 0.77 -8.10
CA ARG A 110 3.37 1.44 -8.96
C ARG A 110 2.76 2.64 -9.70
N ALA A 111 1.53 2.51 -10.18
CA ALA A 111 0.82 3.59 -10.84
C ALA A 111 0.52 4.76 -9.88
N LEU A 112 0.08 4.46 -8.66
CA LEU A 112 -0.19 5.46 -7.62
C LEU A 112 1.09 6.15 -7.13
N THR A 113 2.17 5.40 -6.91
CA THR A 113 3.45 5.99 -6.50
C THR A 113 4.02 6.89 -7.59
N LEU A 114 3.95 6.46 -8.87
CA LEU A 114 4.33 7.30 -10.00
C LEU A 114 3.47 8.57 -10.08
N TRP A 115 2.16 8.44 -9.93
CA TRP A 115 1.26 9.60 -9.93
C TRP A 115 1.54 10.57 -8.78
N GLY A 116 1.74 10.05 -7.57
CA GLY A 116 2.12 10.86 -6.40
C GLY A 116 3.43 11.62 -6.64
N ALA A 117 4.44 10.96 -7.22
CA ALA A 117 5.70 11.61 -7.57
C ALA A 117 5.51 12.71 -8.62
N ILE A 118 4.69 12.48 -9.65
CA ILE A 118 4.35 13.52 -10.64
C ILE A 118 3.68 14.72 -9.97
N GLN A 119 2.76 14.51 -9.03
CA GLN A 119 2.08 15.59 -8.32
C GLN A 119 3.01 16.38 -7.40
N GLN A 120 3.98 15.73 -6.77
CA GLN A 120 4.88 16.38 -5.80
C GLN A 120 6.12 16.99 -6.44
N LEU A 121 6.68 16.35 -7.47
CA LEU A 121 7.99 16.67 -8.03
C LEU A 121 7.92 17.10 -9.50
N GLY A 122 6.77 16.91 -10.16
CA GLY A 122 6.62 17.11 -11.60
C GLY A 122 7.10 15.91 -12.42
N ASN A 123 7.14 16.09 -13.73
CA ASN A 123 7.59 15.10 -14.70
C ASN A 123 8.56 15.76 -15.72
N PRO A 124 9.51 15.02 -16.32
CA PRO A 124 9.72 13.57 -16.23
C PRO A 124 10.21 13.11 -14.85
N VAL A 125 9.88 11.87 -14.49
CA VAL A 125 10.26 11.32 -13.17
C VAL A 125 10.50 9.82 -13.24
N LEU A 126 11.51 9.36 -12.51
CA LEU A 126 11.76 7.94 -12.23
C LEU A 126 11.54 7.70 -10.73
N VAL A 127 10.58 6.85 -10.42
CA VAL A 127 10.34 6.37 -9.06
C VAL A 127 11.11 5.06 -8.85
N ILE A 128 11.90 5.02 -7.79
CA ILE A 128 12.55 3.81 -7.29
C ILE A 128 11.93 3.46 -5.93
N ASP A 129 11.12 2.40 -5.89
CA ASP A 129 10.45 1.95 -4.66
C ASP A 129 11.10 0.67 -4.14
N ALA A 130 11.61 0.74 -2.91
CA ALA A 130 12.30 -0.35 -2.23
C ALA A 130 11.35 -1.02 -1.22
N GLY A 131 10.64 -2.05 -1.67
CA GLY A 131 9.81 -2.91 -0.83
C GLY A 131 10.27 -4.36 -0.87
N THR A 132 9.30 -5.28 -0.83
CA THR A 132 9.54 -6.73 -1.05
C THR A 132 10.20 -6.99 -2.41
N ALA A 133 9.83 -6.19 -3.41
CA ALA A 133 10.56 -6.03 -4.66
C ALA A 133 11.17 -4.62 -4.71
N LEU A 134 12.25 -4.47 -5.47
CA LEU A 134 12.77 -3.16 -5.85
C LEU A 134 12.19 -2.82 -7.22
N THR A 135 11.38 -1.77 -7.31
CA THR A 135 10.72 -1.39 -8.57
C THR A 135 11.23 -0.06 -9.10
N PHE A 136 11.35 0.01 -10.42
CA PHE A 136 11.62 1.21 -11.17
C PHE A 136 10.37 1.49 -11.99
N THR A 137 9.84 2.70 -11.94
CA THR A 137 8.66 3.10 -12.74
C THR A 137 8.85 4.56 -13.18
N ALA A 138 8.83 4.81 -14.49
CA ALA A 138 9.15 6.12 -15.04
C ALA A 138 8.03 6.70 -15.89
N ALA A 139 7.90 8.03 -15.85
CA ALA A 139 7.09 8.82 -16.77
C ALA A 139 7.93 9.89 -17.48
N ASP A 140 7.57 10.19 -18.72
CA ASP A 140 8.17 11.27 -19.52
C ASP A 140 7.55 12.64 -19.22
N ASP A 141 7.92 13.66 -20.01
CA ASP A 141 7.44 15.04 -19.93
C ASP A 141 5.95 15.21 -20.32
N GLN A 142 5.31 14.18 -20.89
CA GLN A 142 3.89 14.16 -21.25
C GLN A 142 3.02 13.34 -20.28
N ARG A 143 3.60 12.87 -19.16
CA ARG A 143 2.95 11.92 -18.22
C ARG A 143 2.58 10.60 -18.91
N HIS A 144 3.39 10.17 -19.87
CA HIS A 144 3.30 8.84 -20.47
C HIS A 144 4.22 7.88 -19.70
N LEU A 145 3.71 6.69 -19.38
CA LEU A 145 4.49 5.63 -18.77
C LEU A 145 5.57 5.16 -19.75
N VAL A 146 6.82 5.43 -19.43
CA VAL A 146 7.98 4.95 -20.22
C VAL A 146 8.24 3.46 -19.97
N GLY A 147 7.86 2.97 -18.79
CA GLY A 147 8.06 1.60 -18.36
C GLY A 147 8.85 1.54 -17.07
N GLY A 148 9.69 0.51 -16.94
CA GLY A 148 10.46 0.29 -15.72
C GLY A 148 10.99 -1.12 -15.57
N ALA A 149 11.35 -1.48 -14.34
CA ALA A 149 11.93 -2.78 -14.01
C ALA A 149 11.45 -3.26 -12.64
N ILE A 150 11.41 -4.57 -12.44
CA ILE A 150 11.15 -5.21 -11.14
C ILE A 150 12.35 -6.11 -10.84
N LEU A 151 13.00 -5.83 -9.72
CA LEU A 151 14.15 -6.57 -9.23
C LEU A 151 13.80 -7.21 -7.87
N PRO A 152 14.54 -8.25 -7.44
CA PRO A 152 14.47 -8.74 -6.07
C PRO A 152 14.65 -7.58 -5.07
N GLY A 153 13.87 -7.54 -3.99
CA GLY A 153 14.05 -6.53 -2.94
C GLY A 153 15.44 -6.63 -2.30
N VAL A 154 15.93 -5.55 -1.70
CA VAL A 154 17.29 -5.48 -1.13
C VAL A 154 17.57 -6.64 -0.16
N LEU A 155 16.62 -6.97 0.71
CA LEU A 155 16.76 -8.08 1.65
C LEU A 155 16.87 -9.43 0.94
N LEU A 156 16.13 -9.64 -0.16
CA LEU A 156 16.20 -10.86 -0.94
C LEU A 156 17.54 -10.96 -1.68
N GLN A 157 18.06 -9.85 -2.20
CA GLN A 157 19.40 -9.80 -2.80
C GLN A 157 20.49 -10.18 -1.79
N ILE A 158 20.42 -9.63 -0.56
CA ILE A 158 21.37 -9.97 0.52
C ILE A 158 21.28 -11.46 0.89
N ARG A 159 20.06 -12.00 1.05
CA ARG A 159 19.87 -13.43 1.35
C ARG A 159 20.44 -14.32 0.26
N ALA A 160 20.20 -13.99 -1.01
CA ALA A 160 20.74 -14.74 -2.14
C ALA A 160 22.28 -14.77 -2.15
N LEU A 161 22.94 -13.67 -1.77
CA LEU A 161 24.40 -13.64 -1.64
C LEU A 161 24.90 -14.55 -0.52
N VAL A 162 24.25 -14.53 0.65
CA VAL A 162 24.61 -15.39 1.79
C VAL A 162 24.40 -16.87 1.47
N GLU A 163 23.27 -17.21 0.86
CA GLU A 163 22.98 -18.61 0.47
C GLU A 163 23.89 -19.10 -0.66
N GLY A 164 24.28 -18.21 -1.58
CA GLY A 164 25.13 -18.52 -2.73
C GLY A 164 26.64 -18.49 -2.47
N THR A 165 27.09 -18.12 -1.27
CA THR A 165 28.53 -17.99 -0.96
C THR A 165 28.87 -18.64 0.39
N ALA A 166 29.96 -19.41 0.45
CA ALA A 166 30.32 -20.17 1.65
C ALA A 166 30.79 -19.30 2.84
N ALA A 167 31.09 -18.01 2.62
CA ALA A 167 31.84 -17.19 3.58
C ALA A 167 31.29 -15.77 3.80
N LEU A 168 30.13 -15.41 3.22
CA LEU A 168 29.58 -14.08 3.42
C LEU A 168 28.63 -14.08 4.63
N PRO A 169 28.96 -13.39 5.74
CA PRO A 169 28.05 -13.28 6.87
C PRO A 169 26.83 -12.44 6.47
N LEU A 170 25.67 -12.71 7.09
CA LEU A 170 24.48 -11.89 6.91
C LEU A 170 24.79 -10.46 7.38
N ALA A 171 25.02 -9.56 6.43
CA ALA A 171 25.22 -8.15 6.72
C ALA A 171 23.93 -7.59 7.34
N ALA A 172 23.99 -7.16 8.59
CA ALA A 172 22.91 -6.39 9.18
C ALA A 172 22.76 -5.09 8.38
N LEU A 173 21.54 -4.78 7.94
CA LEU A 173 21.26 -3.47 7.37
C LEU A 173 21.62 -2.39 8.42
N PRO A 174 22.29 -1.30 8.02
CA PRO A 174 22.66 -0.24 8.96
C PRO A 174 21.44 0.22 9.75
N LYS A 175 21.59 0.43 11.05
CA LYS A 175 20.52 0.93 11.93
C LYS A 175 20.03 2.27 11.35
N GLY A 176 18.80 2.30 10.84
CA GLY A 176 18.23 3.45 10.14
C GLY A 176 17.79 3.16 8.70
N ALA A 177 18.25 2.06 8.09
CA ALA A 177 17.70 1.51 6.84
C ALA A 177 16.37 0.78 7.09
N ALA A 178 15.47 1.41 7.85
CA ALA A 178 14.11 0.94 8.00
C ALA A 178 13.42 1.11 6.66
N LEU A 179 13.39 0.05 5.86
CA LEU A 179 12.37 -0.15 4.85
C LEU A 179 11.03 -0.16 5.60
N ALA A 180 10.38 1.01 5.68
CA ALA A 180 9.08 1.30 6.30
C ALA A 180 8.68 0.35 7.46
N ARG A 181 8.96 0.77 8.71
CA ARG A 181 8.30 0.18 9.88
C ARG A 181 6.83 0.58 9.89
#